data_AF-A0AAD7K656-F1
#
_entry.id   AF-A0AAD7K656-F1
#
_cell.length_a   1.000
_cell.length_b   1.000
_cell.length_c   1.000
_cell.angle_alpha   90.00
_cell.angle_beta   90.00
_cell.angle_gamma   90.00
#
_symmetry.space_group_name_H-M   'P 1'
#
loop_
_entity.id
_entity.type
_entity.pdbx_description
1 polymer ?
#
loop_
_entity_poly.entity_id
_entity_poly.type
_entity_poly.pdbx_seq_one_letter_code
_entity_poly.pdbx_strand_id
1 'polypeptide(L)'
;ETKELLDFLVTQKAKAGDGGNFPGSVWTAASALLDPKVIKGGPKTAKVCLNKYTQLRGIFKVIRELQNVSGWHWSDTTGASITAETKSSWDDYVKAHPKAKGFRNKGWPFCSQMDDLIPREALGLHV
;
A
#
# COMPACT_ATOMS: atom_id res chain seq x y z
N GLU A 1 -7.42 -10.18 -8.14
CA GLU A 1 -6.28 -10.52 -7.26
C GLU A 1 -5.93 -9.48 -6.19
N THR A 2 -5.25 -8.35 -6.48
CA THR A 2 -4.82 -7.40 -5.41
C THR A 2 -6.01 -6.86 -4.59
N LYS A 3 -7.07 -6.41 -5.28
CA LYS A 3 -8.28 -5.91 -4.62
C LYS A 3 -8.91 -7.00 -3.74
N GLU A 4 -9.10 -8.20 -4.27
CA GLU A 4 -9.70 -9.32 -3.53
C GLU A 4 -8.86 -9.75 -2.32
N LEU A 5 -7.53 -9.71 -2.43
CA LEU A 5 -6.64 -9.96 -1.30
C LEU A 5 -6.89 -8.93 -0.20
N LEU A 6 -6.90 -7.63 -0.53
CA LEU A 6 -7.12 -6.57 0.45
C LEU A 6 -8.54 -6.62 1.03
N ASP A 7 -9.56 -6.85 0.21
CA ASP A 7 -10.95 -7.01 0.66
C ASP A 7 -11.03 -8.17 1.69
N PHE A 8 -10.41 -9.31 1.39
CA PHE A 8 -10.33 -10.43 2.34
C PHE A 8 -9.60 -10.04 3.63
N LEU A 9 -8.43 -9.40 3.55
CA LEU A 9 -7.66 -9.00 4.74
C LEU A 9 -8.43 -8.02 5.62
N VAL A 10 -9.19 -7.09 5.04
CA VAL A 10 -10.06 -6.17 5.79
C VAL A 10 -11.11 -6.94 6.60
N THR A 11 -11.68 -8.02 6.05
CA THR A 11 -12.59 -8.90 6.84
C THR A 11 -11.88 -9.60 8.00
N GLN A 12 -10.58 -9.86 7.86
CA GLN A 12 -9.77 -10.53 8.87
C GLN A 12 -9.03 -9.56 9.80
N LYS A 13 -9.30 -8.25 9.72
CA LYS A 13 -8.55 -7.21 10.46
C LYS A 13 -8.44 -7.45 11.96
N ALA A 14 -9.47 -8.04 12.58
CA ALA A 14 -9.48 -8.37 14.01
C ALA A 14 -8.44 -9.42 14.41
N LYS A 15 -7.88 -10.16 13.44
CA LYS A 15 -6.79 -11.13 13.62
C LYS A 15 -5.42 -10.53 13.32
N ALA A 16 -5.35 -9.27 12.89
CA ALA A 16 -4.08 -8.60 12.70
C ALA A 16 -3.46 -8.36 14.08
N GLY A 17 -2.21 -8.77 14.25
CA GLY A 17 -1.40 -8.39 15.39
C GLY A 17 -0.85 -6.99 15.23
N ASP A 18 0.02 -6.61 16.17
CA ASP A 18 0.65 -5.30 16.18
C ASP A 18 1.31 -4.96 14.85
N GLY A 19 1.04 -3.75 14.40
CA GLY A 19 1.57 -3.24 13.16
C GLY A 19 0.92 -3.77 11.89
N GLY A 20 -0.28 -4.37 11.96
CA GLY A 20 -1.01 -4.85 10.77
C GLY A 20 -0.45 -6.15 10.18
N ASN A 21 0.18 -6.98 11.02
CA ASN A 21 0.71 -8.28 10.62
C ASN A 21 -0.32 -9.39 10.83
N PHE A 22 -0.50 -10.27 9.84
CA PHE A 22 -1.45 -11.37 9.95
C PHE A 22 -0.77 -12.71 10.24
N PRO A 23 -1.39 -13.60 11.04
CA PRO A 23 -0.86 -14.93 11.30
C PRO A 23 -0.89 -15.82 10.05
N GLY A 24 -0.06 -16.87 10.05
CA GLY A 24 0.05 -17.84 8.94
C GLY A 24 -1.29 -18.39 8.45
N SER A 25 -2.24 -18.62 9.36
CA SER A 25 -3.57 -19.13 9.05
C SER A 25 -4.38 -18.21 8.13
N VAL A 26 -4.24 -16.89 8.26
CA VAL A 26 -4.91 -15.91 7.38
C VAL A 26 -4.33 -15.98 5.97
N TRP A 27 -3.01 -16.15 5.83
CA TRP A 27 -2.37 -16.27 4.53
C TRP A 27 -2.74 -17.58 3.81
N THR A 28 -2.86 -18.69 4.56
CA THR A 28 -3.37 -19.96 4.02
C THR A 28 -4.82 -19.81 3.54
N ALA A 29 -5.66 -19.13 4.31
CA ALA A 29 -7.05 -18.86 3.89
C ALA A 29 -7.13 -17.94 2.67
N ALA A 30 -6.32 -16.88 2.60
CA ALA A 30 -6.23 -15.99 1.44
C ALA A 30 -5.81 -16.75 0.18
N SER A 31 -4.82 -17.64 0.31
CA SER A 31 -4.35 -18.53 -0.75
C SER A 31 -5.47 -19.41 -1.29
N ALA A 32 -6.20 -20.10 -0.40
CA ALA A 32 -7.32 -20.96 -0.81
C ALA A 32 -8.46 -20.20 -1.51
N LEU A 33 -8.66 -18.92 -1.17
CA LEU A 33 -9.66 -18.06 -1.81
C LEU A 33 -9.22 -17.56 -3.20
N LEU A 34 -7.92 -17.30 -3.38
CA LEU A 34 -7.39 -16.65 -4.58
C LEU A 34 -6.88 -17.65 -5.64
N ASP A 35 -6.36 -18.81 -5.22
CA ASP A 35 -5.78 -19.80 -6.13
C ASP A 35 -6.77 -20.31 -7.20
N PRO A 36 -8.04 -20.62 -6.87
CA PRO A 36 -9.02 -21.04 -7.88
C PRO A 36 -9.35 -19.96 -8.92
N LYS A 37 -8.99 -18.70 -8.66
CA LYS A 37 -9.29 -17.55 -9.53
C LYS A 37 -8.12 -17.19 -10.44
N VAL A 38 -7.04 -17.95 -10.42
CA VAL A 38 -5.87 -17.69 -11.26
C VAL A 38 -6.17 -18.03 -12.70
N ILE A 39 -6.34 -16.99 -13.52
CA ILE A 39 -6.49 -17.14 -14.98
C ILE A 39 -5.11 -17.18 -15.66
N LYS A 40 -4.11 -16.50 -15.07
CA LYS A 40 -2.75 -16.40 -15.61
C LYS A 40 -1.71 -16.29 -14.48
N GLY A 41 -0.59 -17.00 -14.63
CA GLY A 41 0.52 -17.01 -13.67
C GLY A 41 0.57 -18.29 -12.84
N GLY A 42 1.49 -18.34 -11.88
CA GLY A 42 1.65 -19.48 -10.98
C GLY A 42 0.67 -19.49 -9.80
N PRO A 43 0.64 -20.58 -9.01
CA PRO A 43 -0.27 -20.75 -7.88
C PRO A 43 -0.17 -19.61 -6.85
N LYS A 44 -1.31 -19.24 -6.26
CA LYS A 44 -1.39 -18.21 -5.22
C LYS A 44 -1.21 -18.84 -3.87
N THR A 45 0.04 -19.21 -3.56
CA THR A 45 0.39 -19.74 -2.24
C THR A 45 0.28 -18.67 -1.15
N ALA A 46 0.21 -19.11 0.11
CA ALA A 46 0.23 -18.23 1.28
C ALA A 46 1.44 -17.26 1.25
N LYS A 47 2.61 -17.77 0.86
CA LYS A 47 3.84 -16.97 0.70
C LYS A 47 3.70 -15.89 -0.38
N VAL A 48 3.06 -16.20 -1.51
CA VAL A 48 2.80 -15.23 -2.57
C VAL A 48 1.87 -14.12 -2.08
N CYS A 49 0.80 -14.47 -1.35
CA CYS A 49 -0.13 -13.50 -0.76
C CYS A 49 0.58 -12.58 0.25
N LEU A 50 1.39 -13.15 1.15
CA LEU A 50 2.19 -12.39 2.10
C LEU A 50 3.17 -11.45 1.39
N ASN A 51 3.94 -11.95 0.42
CA ASN A 51 4.90 -11.13 -0.35
C ASN A 51 4.19 -9.97 -1.05
N LYS A 52 3.02 -10.23 -1.63
CA LYS A 52 2.20 -9.18 -2.26
C LYS A 52 1.78 -8.13 -1.25
N TYR A 53 1.28 -8.54 -0.08
CA TYR A 53 0.92 -7.61 0.99
C TYR A 53 2.11 -6.77 1.45
N THR A 54 3.28 -7.39 1.69
CA THR A 54 4.52 -6.68 2.05
C THR A 54 4.92 -5.61 1.02
N GLN A 55 4.77 -5.89 -0.28
CA GLN A 55 4.99 -4.89 -1.33
C GLN A 55 3.99 -3.73 -1.25
N LEU A 56 2.70 -4.02 -1.03
CA LEU A 56 1.67 -3.00 -0.85
C LEU A 56 1.97 -2.12 0.37
N ARG A 57 2.45 -2.70 1.48
CA ARG A 57 2.90 -1.94 2.67
C ARG A 57 4.04 -0.99 2.34
N GLY A 58 5.02 -1.44 1.55
CA GLY A 58 6.13 -0.61 1.11
C GLY A 58 5.67 0.59 0.26
N ILE A 59 4.71 0.38 -0.63
CA ILE A 59 4.08 1.45 -1.42
C ILE A 59 3.32 2.41 -0.51
N PHE A 60 2.49 1.88 0.38
CA PHE A 60 1.71 2.69 1.31
C PHE A 60 2.59 3.57 2.20
N LYS A 61 3.72 3.04 2.69
CA LYS A 61 4.71 3.83 3.43
C LYS A 61 5.22 5.03 2.62
N VAL A 62 5.54 4.84 1.33
CA VAL A 62 5.95 5.96 0.46
C VAL A 62 4.84 7.01 0.32
N ILE A 63 3.60 6.57 0.16
CA ILE A 63 2.43 7.46 0.05
C ILE A 63 2.21 8.25 1.33
N ARG A 64 2.40 7.62 2.50
CA ARG A 64 2.30 8.32 3.78
C ARG A 64 3.36 9.39 3.98
N GLU A 65 4.60 9.10 3.59
CA GLU A 65 5.64 10.11 3.60
C GLU A 65 5.28 11.29 2.69
N LEU A 66 4.72 11.01 1.50
CA LEU A 66 4.20 12.05 0.60
C LEU A 66 3.08 12.88 1.24
N GLN A 67 2.15 12.24 1.96
CA GLN A 67 1.07 12.92 2.69
C GLN A 67 1.57 13.81 3.83
N ASN A 68 2.76 13.54 4.37
CA ASN A 68 3.38 14.35 5.42
C ASN A 68 4.18 15.54 4.86
N VAL A 69 4.41 15.63 3.54
CA VAL A 69 5.11 16.78 2.93
C VAL A 69 4.19 18.00 2.91
N SER A 70 4.58 19.03 3.66
CA SER A 70 3.84 20.31 3.68
C SER A 70 3.77 20.94 2.29
N GLY A 71 2.60 21.49 1.95
CA GLY A 71 2.36 22.19 0.68
C GLY A 71 1.93 21.28 -0.49
N TRP A 72 1.85 19.96 -0.29
CA TRP A 72 1.27 19.04 -1.27
C TRP A 72 -0.05 18.46 -0.79
N HIS A 73 -0.85 17.99 -1.74
CA HIS A 73 -2.11 17.32 -1.47
C HIS A 73 -2.11 15.93 -2.11
N TRP A 74 -2.40 14.91 -1.32
CA TRP A 74 -2.58 13.55 -1.82
C TRP A 74 -4.02 13.28 -2.22
N SER A 75 -4.20 12.62 -3.35
CA SER A 75 -5.48 12.06 -3.80
C SER A 75 -5.29 10.61 -4.25
N ASP A 76 -6.21 9.73 -3.87
CA ASP A 76 -6.18 8.32 -4.28
C ASP A 76 -6.36 8.14 -5.79
N THR A 77 -6.86 9.16 -6.49
CA THR A 77 -7.04 9.16 -7.95
C THR A 77 -5.87 9.84 -8.65
N THR A 78 -5.43 10.99 -8.16
CA THR A 78 -4.45 11.85 -8.86
C THR A 78 -3.06 11.88 -8.23
N GLY A 79 -2.83 11.18 -7.12
CA GLY A 79 -1.55 11.14 -6.42
C GLY A 79 -1.23 12.48 -5.76
N ALA A 80 0.05 12.87 -5.79
CA ALA A 80 0.52 14.12 -5.19
C ALA A 80 0.05 15.40 -5.93
N SER A 81 -0.61 15.25 -7.09
CA SER A 81 -1.26 16.33 -7.84
C SER A 81 -0.35 17.56 -8.07
N ILE A 82 0.90 17.31 -8.45
CA ILE A 82 1.94 18.32 -8.60
C ILE A 82 1.64 19.26 -9.77
N THR A 83 1.51 20.54 -9.42
CA THR A 83 1.27 21.67 -10.33
C THR A 83 2.59 22.28 -10.84
N ALA A 84 2.51 23.30 -11.69
CA ALA A 84 3.68 24.05 -12.14
C ALA A 84 4.42 24.73 -10.97
N GLU A 85 3.68 25.23 -9.98
CA GLU A 85 4.21 25.93 -8.81
C GLU A 85 4.96 24.99 -7.86
N THR A 86 4.45 23.77 -7.66
CA THR A 86 5.04 22.78 -6.75
C THR A 86 6.10 21.90 -7.42
N LYS A 87 6.30 22.02 -8.75
CA LYS A 87 7.23 21.19 -9.53
C LYS A 87 8.66 21.21 -8.98
N SER A 88 9.20 22.38 -8.62
CA SER A 88 10.59 22.47 -8.14
C SER A 88 10.79 21.66 -6.86
N SER A 89 9.89 21.83 -5.89
CA SER A 89 9.92 21.08 -4.62
C SER A 89 9.77 19.57 -4.85
N TRP A 90 8.94 19.15 -5.81
CA TRP A 90 8.77 17.75 -6.17
C TRP A 90 10.03 17.14 -6.77
N ASP A 91 10.66 17.86 -7.70
CA ASP A 91 11.86 17.37 -8.38
C ASP A 91 13.02 17.21 -7.38
N ASP A 92 13.13 18.08 -6.37
CA ASP A 92 14.11 17.94 -5.29
C ASP A 92 13.79 16.77 -4.35
N TYR A 93 12.53 16.62 -3.95
CA TYR A 93 12.11 15.51 -3.11
C TYR A 93 12.34 14.15 -3.77
N VAL A 94 12.05 14.01 -5.06
CA VAL A 94 12.24 12.72 -5.78
C VAL A 94 13.72 12.35 -5.91
N LYS A 95 14.66 13.31 -5.87
CA LYS A 95 16.09 13.00 -5.79
C LYS A 95 16.43 12.27 -4.49
N ALA A 96 15.84 12.70 -3.37
CA ALA A 96 16.01 12.04 -2.07
C ALA A 96 15.13 10.77 -1.94
N HIS A 97 13.96 10.75 -2.59
CA HIS A 97 12.96 9.69 -2.47
C HIS A 97 12.54 9.15 -3.85
N PRO A 98 13.44 8.43 -4.57
CA PRO A 98 13.17 7.98 -5.94
C PRO A 98 11.95 7.07 -6.08
N LYS A 99 11.57 6.35 -5.01
CA LYS A 99 10.36 5.51 -4.97
C LYS A 99 9.06 6.32 -5.10
N ALA A 100 9.07 7.61 -4.77
CA ALA A 100 7.91 8.49 -4.89
C ALA A 100 7.61 8.93 -6.32
N LYS A 101 8.58 8.82 -7.25
CA LYS A 101 8.49 9.33 -8.63
C LYS A 101 7.21 8.90 -9.35
N GLY A 102 6.78 7.65 -9.14
CA GLY A 102 5.60 7.08 -9.79
C GLY A 102 4.26 7.67 -9.33
N PHE A 103 4.25 8.43 -8.24
CA PHE A 103 3.04 8.95 -7.60
C PHE A 103 2.83 10.46 -7.81
N ARG A 104 3.62 11.09 -8.67
CA ARG A 104 3.55 12.54 -8.98
C ARG A 104 2.13 12.99 -9.28
N ASN A 105 1.52 12.38 -10.31
CA ASN A 105 0.18 12.68 -10.81
C ASN A 105 -0.59 11.39 -11.09
N LYS A 106 -0.33 10.37 -10.28
CA LYS A 106 -0.96 9.04 -10.39
C LYS A 106 -1.29 8.56 -8.99
N GLY A 107 -2.59 8.44 -8.73
CA GLY A 107 -3.09 7.96 -7.45
C GLY A 107 -2.87 6.46 -7.26
N TRP A 108 -3.28 6.00 -6.09
CA TRP A 108 -3.23 4.60 -5.73
C TRP A 108 -4.53 4.20 -5.02
N PRO A 109 -5.41 3.42 -5.67
CA PRO A 109 -6.77 3.19 -5.20
C PRO A 109 -6.85 2.27 -3.97
N PHE A 110 -5.72 1.78 -3.49
CA PHE A 110 -5.63 0.91 -2.32
C PHE A 110 -5.24 1.64 -1.04
N CYS A 111 -5.07 2.98 -1.09
CA CYS A 111 -4.65 3.76 0.07
C CYS A 111 -5.65 3.62 1.22
N SER A 112 -6.94 3.89 0.99
CA SER A 112 -7.98 3.73 2.00
C SER A 112 -8.07 2.32 2.60
N GLN A 113 -7.91 1.26 1.79
CA GLN A 113 -7.90 -0.11 2.33
C GLN A 113 -6.68 -0.39 3.20
N MET A 114 -5.53 0.21 2.87
CA MET A 114 -4.29 0.04 3.63
C MET A 114 -4.30 0.88 4.92
N ASP A 115 -4.96 2.03 4.91
CA ASP A 115 -5.31 2.82 6.10
C ASP A 115 -6.08 1.98 7.13
N ASP A 116 -7.09 1.24 6.68
CA ASP A 116 -7.91 0.38 7.57
C ASP A 116 -7.12 -0.82 8.14
N LEU A 117 -6.07 -1.26 7.43
CA LEU A 117 -5.28 -2.44 7.78
C LEU A 117 -4.06 -2.11 8.64
N ILE A 118 -3.53 -0.90 8.53
CA ILE A 118 -2.23 -0.54 9.10
C ILE A 118 -2.38 0.79 9.84
N PRO A 119 -2.36 0.77 11.18
CA PRO A 119 -2.43 2.00 11.96
C PRO A 119 -1.21 2.88 11.70
N ARG A 120 -1.34 4.20 11.85
CA ARG A 120 -0.32 5.19 11.46
C ARG A 120 1.02 4.95 12.18
N GLU A 121 0.94 4.52 13.43
CA GLU A 121 2.05 4.21 14.33
C GLU A 121 2.86 2.99 13.85
N ALA A 122 2.22 2.08 13.13
CA ALA A 122 2.83 0.84 12.63
C ALA A 122 3.85 1.03 11.51
N LEU A 123 3.85 2.20 10.87
CA LEU A 123 4.70 2.46 9.70
C LEU A 123 6.11 2.92 10.09
N GLY A 124 6.36 3.11 11.39
CA GLY A 124 7.65 3.55 11.92
C GLY A 124 8.08 4.88 11.30
N LEU A 125 7.11 5.74 11.00
CA LEU A 125 7.34 7.11 10.57
C LEU A 125 7.67 7.88 11.85
N HIS A 126 8.95 8.16 12.07
CA HIS A 126 9.36 9.06 13.14
C HIS A 126 8.95 10.48 12.73
N VAL A 127 8.17 11.14 13.59
CA VAL A 127 7.99 12.59 13.59
C VAL A 127 9.24 13.26 14.15
#